data_AF-A0AAV5CJA4-F1
#
_entry.id   AF-A0AAV5CJA4-F1
#
_cell.length_a   1.000
_cell.length_b   1.000
_cell.length_c   1.000
_cell.angle_alpha   90.00
_cell.angle_beta   90.00
_cell.angle_gamma   90.00
#
_symmetry.space_group_name_H-M   'P 1'
#
loop_
_entity.id
_entity.type
_entity.pdbx_description
1 polymer ?
#
loop_
_entity_poly.entity_id
_entity_poly.type
_entity_poly.pdbx_seq_one_letter_code
_entity_poly.pdbx_strand_id
1 'polypeptide(L)'
;MLRTKKKRKFAGPCLATNPIDRCWRCRPDWATDRKRLARCAQGFGRNTTGGLAGKFYVVTDGTDDDVVNPRPGTLRWAVIQKEPLCRWGFFHVVNNDYTHWLMYAIGGSKAPTIISQGNRYIAPPNLAAKQVTKQHDAPESEWKNWVWHSEDDLFMEGAYFTVTGGDVQRKFNKKDLIKPKPGSYVTRLTRFAGSIPCRPGKPC
;
A
#
# COMPACT_ATOMS: atom_id res chain seq x y z
N MET A 1 10.79 -41.57 2.47
CA MET A 1 11.57 -40.37 2.07
C MET A 1 10.84 -39.61 0.96
N LEU A 2 10.16 -38.50 1.27
CA LEU A 2 9.53 -37.64 0.26
C LEU A 2 10.58 -36.68 -0.32
N ARG A 3 11.07 -36.97 -1.53
CA ARG A 3 11.93 -36.06 -2.31
C ARG A 3 11.14 -34.79 -2.64
N THR A 4 11.49 -33.67 -2.04
CA THR A 4 11.01 -32.35 -2.45
C THR A 4 11.54 -32.05 -3.85
N LYS A 5 10.69 -32.20 -4.87
CA LYS A 5 11.03 -31.77 -6.24
C LYS A 5 11.35 -30.27 -6.21
N LYS A 6 12.61 -29.90 -6.51
CA LYS A 6 13.00 -28.50 -6.72
C LYS A 6 12.06 -27.92 -7.78
N LYS A 7 11.18 -26.99 -7.39
CA LYS A 7 10.33 -26.26 -8.34
C LYS A 7 11.25 -25.59 -9.37
N ARG A 8 11.08 -25.91 -10.66
CA ARG A 8 11.82 -25.27 -11.76
C ARG A 8 11.63 -23.75 -11.66
N LYS A 9 12.70 -22.98 -11.88
CA LYS A 9 12.59 -21.52 -12.02
C LYS A 9 11.66 -21.22 -13.20
N PHE A 10 10.66 -20.37 -12.98
CA PHE A 10 9.70 -19.97 -14.00
C PHE A 10 10.43 -19.29 -15.17
N ALA A 11 10.26 -19.80 -16.38
CA ALA A 11 10.93 -19.34 -17.60
C ALA A 11 10.03 -18.47 -18.50
N GLY A 12 8.84 -18.09 -18.03
CA GLY A 12 7.91 -17.25 -18.77
C GLY A 12 8.16 -15.75 -18.61
N PRO A 13 7.37 -14.91 -19.29
CA PRO A 13 7.48 -13.45 -19.20
C PRO A 13 7.22 -12.96 -17.76
N CYS A 14 7.81 -11.82 -17.40
CA CYS A 14 7.68 -11.25 -16.07
C CYS A 14 6.21 -11.20 -15.60
N LEU A 15 5.96 -11.77 -14.42
CA LEU A 15 4.62 -11.87 -13.89
C LEU A 15 4.15 -10.59 -13.19
N ALA A 16 5.06 -9.67 -12.82
CA ALA A 16 4.71 -8.42 -12.18
C ALA A 16 3.96 -7.48 -13.14
N THR A 17 2.78 -7.00 -12.71
CA THR A 17 1.88 -6.23 -13.57
C THR A 17 1.55 -4.84 -13.06
N ASN A 18 1.74 -4.57 -11.76
CA ASN A 18 1.61 -3.21 -11.25
C ASN A 18 2.83 -2.36 -11.71
N PRO A 19 2.66 -1.05 -11.93
CA PRO A 19 3.69 -0.20 -12.52
C PRO A 19 4.98 -0.10 -11.67
N ILE A 20 4.86 -0.21 -10.35
CA ILE A 20 6.00 -0.14 -9.42
C ILE A 20 6.85 -1.40 -9.55
N ASP A 21 6.26 -2.58 -9.38
CA ASP A 21 6.97 -3.86 -9.45
C ASP A 21 7.50 -4.12 -10.85
N ARG A 22 6.75 -3.77 -11.91
CA ARG A 22 7.20 -3.98 -13.29
C ARG A 22 8.50 -3.22 -13.59
N CYS A 23 8.72 -2.08 -12.94
CA CYS A 23 9.93 -1.26 -13.10
C CYS A 23 11.21 -1.96 -12.61
N TRP A 24 11.14 -2.87 -11.63
CA TRP A 24 12.32 -3.53 -11.07
C TRP A 24 12.25 -5.08 -11.07
N ARG A 25 11.12 -5.70 -10.70
CA ARG A 25 10.98 -7.17 -10.62
C ARG A 25 11.18 -7.89 -11.95
N CYS A 26 10.93 -7.18 -13.05
CA CYS A 26 11.07 -7.73 -14.39
C CYS A 26 12.50 -7.66 -14.93
N ARG A 27 13.45 -7.12 -14.15
CA ARG A 27 14.85 -7.03 -14.54
C ARG A 27 15.65 -8.17 -13.92
N PRO A 28 16.49 -8.88 -14.67
CA PRO A 28 17.30 -9.98 -14.14
C PRO A 28 18.39 -9.50 -13.16
N ASP A 29 18.82 -8.24 -13.26
CA ASP A 29 19.92 -7.63 -12.51
C ASP A 29 19.44 -6.82 -11.30
N TRP A 30 18.17 -6.91 -10.91
CA TRP A 30 17.62 -6.10 -9.82
C TRP A 30 18.35 -6.31 -8.49
N ALA A 31 18.81 -7.54 -8.21
CA ALA A 31 19.52 -7.90 -6.98
C ALA A 31 20.93 -7.30 -6.93
N THR A 32 21.53 -7.05 -8.10
CA THR A 32 22.84 -6.40 -8.28
C THR A 32 22.72 -4.88 -8.48
N ASP A 33 21.55 -4.37 -8.86
CA ASP A 33 21.22 -2.95 -9.03
C ASP A 33 20.09 -2.51 -8.08
N ARG A 34 20.27 -2.77 -6.78
CA ARG A 34 19.23 -2.53 -5.75
C ARG A 34 18.80 -1.07 -5.67
N LYS A 35 19.72 -0.14 -5.92
CA LYS A 35 19.48 1.30 -5.76
C LYS A 35 18.46 1.83 -6.76
N ARG A 36 18.26 1.17 -7.91
CA ARG A 36 17.25 1.57 -8.88
C ARG A 36 15.82 1.46 -8.36
N LEU A 37 15.57 0.66 -7.31
CA LEU A 37 14.24 0.61 -6.67
C LEU A 37 13.76 2.01 -6.25
N ALA A 38 14.68 2.90 -5.84
CA ALA A 38 14.37 4.29 -5.48
C ALA A 38 13.75 5.10 -6.65
N ARG A 39 13.92 4.66 -7.90
CA ARG A 39 13.36 5.32 -9.10
C ARG A 39 12.03 4.72 -9.54
N CYS A 40 11.57 3.64 -8.91
CA CYS A 40 10.32 2.96 -9.27
C CYS A 40 9.10 3.45 -8.48
N ALA A 41 9.31 4.35 -7.50
CA ALA A 41 8.22 4.96 -6.75
C ALA A 41 7.25 5.71 -7.67
N GLN A 42 5.96 5.65 -7.33
CA GLN A 42 4.87 6.30 -8.07
C GLN A 42 4.04 7.16 -7.11
N GLY A 43 3.15 7.98 -7.66
CA GLY A 43 2.28 8.85 -6.87
C GLY A 43 3.02 10.06 -6.28
N PHE A 44 2.50 10.63 -5.21
CA PHE A 44 3.10 11.78 -4.51
C PHE A 44 4.53 11.52 -4.01
N GLY A 45 4.88 10.25 -3.75
CA GLY A 45 6.22 9.83 -3.34
C GLY A 45 7.20 9.56 -4.48
N ARG A 46 6.86 9.82 -5.75
CA ARG A 46 7.71 9.43 -6.90
C ARG A 46 9.13 10.02 -6.88
N ASN A 47 9.35 11.11 -6.15
CA ASN A 47 10.64 11.78 -6.04
C ASN A 47 11.46 11.31 -4.83
N THR A 48 10.96 10.34 -4.05
CA THR A 48 11.68 9.79 -2.90
C THR A 48 12.94 9.07 -3.37
N THR A 49 14.10 9.56 -2.96
CA THR A 49 15.41 8.99 -3.31
C THR A 49 15.95 8.03 -2.26
N GLY A 50 15.57 8.20 -0.98
CA GLY A 50 16.10 7.41 0.13
C GLY A 50 17.63 7.37 0.11
N GLY A 51 18.21 6.18 0.23
CA GLY A 51 19.66 5.95 0.18
C GLY A 51 20.27 5.86 -1.23
N LEU A 52 19.61 6.36 -2.29
CA LEU A 52 20.07 6.24 -3.68
C LEU A 52 21.54 6.64 -3.87
N ALA A 53 21.95 7.78 -3.30
CA ALA A 53 23.33 8.26 -3.34
C ALA A 53 24.21 7.72 -2.19
N GLY A 54 23.60 7.15 -1.14
CA GLY A 54 24.29 6.67 0.05
C GLY A 54 25.02 5.34 -0.14
N LYS A 55 25.92 4.99 0.78
CA LYS A 55 26.56 3.65 0.81
C LYS A 55 25.57 2.59 1.31
N PHE A 56 25.77 1.34 0.93
CA PHE A 56 25.03 0.24 1.54
C PHE A 56 25.46 0.06 3.00
N TYR A 57 24.48 -0.10 3.89
CA TYR A 57 24.68 -0.52 5.26
C TYR A 57 24.08 -1.93 5.42
N VAL A 58 24.88 -2.89 5.86
CA VAL A 58 24.47 -4.29 6.01
C VAL A 58 24.33 -4.58 7.50
N VAL A 59 23.10 -4.88 7.91
CA VAL A 59 22.81 -5.35 9.27
C VAL A 59 23.19 -6.83 9.35
N THR A 60 24.07 -7.17 10.28
CA THR A 60 24.56 -8.55 10.49
C THR A 60 24.10 -9.16 11.81
N ASP A 61 23.49 -8.37 12.69
CA ASP A 61 22.98 -8.79 14.00
C ASP A 61 21.61 -8.13 14.26
N GLY A 62 20.65 -8.93 14.74
CA GLY A 62 19.27 -8.52 15.01
C GLY A 62 18.91 -8.38 16.49
N THR A 63 19.89 -8.44 17.39
CA THR A 63 19.67 -8.21 18.83
C THR A 63 19.16 -6.80 19.11
N ASP A 64 18.26 -6.66 20.09
CA ASP A 64 17.51 -5.44 20.40
C ASP A 64 17.36 -5.30 21.93
N ASP A 65 18.51 -5.38 22.61
CA ASP A 65 18.59 -5.63 24.05
C ASP A 65 18.55 -4.36 24.91
N ASP A 66 18.63 -3.16 24.32
CA ASP A 66 18.57 -1.87 25.03
C ASP A 66 17.66 -0.86 24.30
N VAL A 67 16.46 -0.66 24.87
CA VAL A 67 15.41 0.23 24.35
C VAL A 67 15.66 1.69 24.72
N VAL A 68 16.50 1.96 25.72
CA VAL A 68 16.75 3.30 26.26
C VAL A 68 17.94 3.96 25.56
N ASN A 69 18.95 3.18 25.17
CA ASN A 69 20.12 3.65 24.40
C ASN A 69 20.36 2.81 23.13
N PRO A 70 19.56 2.99 22.08
CA PRO A 70 19.70 2.20 20.86
C PRO A 70 21.02 2.53 20.13
N ARG A 71 21.83 1.50 19.89
CA ARG A 71 23.06 1.60 19.07
C ARG A 71 22.71 2.01 17.63
N PRO A 72 23.54 2.80 16.93
CA PRO A 72 23.31 3.13 15.52
C PRO A 72 23.11 1.88 14.65
N GLY A 73 21.90 1.66 14.12
CA GLY A 73 21.56 0.50 13.27
C GLY A 73 20.31 -0.31 13.64
N THR A 74 19.58 0.01 14.71
CA THR A 74 18.40 -0.78 15.14
C THR A 74 17.06 -0.31 14.51
N LEU A 75 16.09 -1.23 14.41
CA LEU A 75 14.78 -1.03 13.77
C LEU A 75 13.82 -0.17 14.63
N ARG A 76 14.04 -0.11 15.95
CA ARG A 76 13.12 0.45 16.97
C ARG A 76 13.13 1.98 17.07
N TRP A 77 13.52 2.67 16.00
CA TRP A 77 13.37 4.13 15.90
C TRP A 77 12.07 4.55 15.19
N ALA A 78 11.34 3.61 14.55
CA ALA A 78 10.14 3.95 13.80
C ALA A 78 9.05 2.89 13.97
N VAL A 79 7.81 3.37 14.11
CA VAL A 79 6.53 2.67 13.82
C VAL A 79 5.79 2.06 15.02
N ILE A 80 4.78 2.80 15.51
CA ILE A 80 3.51 2.23 15.99
C ILE A 80 2.35 3.11 15.49
N GLN A 81 1.60 2.66 14.49
CA GLN A 81 0.18 2.97 14.26
C GLN A 81 -0.45 1.80 13.50
N LYS A 82 -1.66 1.40 13.87
CA LYS A 82 -2.27 0.15 13.35
C LYS A 82 -3.06 0.33 12.05
N GLU A 83 -3.54 1.52 11.71
CA GLU A 83 -4.29 1.77 10.47
C GLU A 83 -4.13 3.26 10.07
N PRO A 84 -4.14 3.60 8.77
CA PRO A 84 -4.05 5.00 8.36
C PRO A 84 -5.36 5.74 8.67
N LEU A 85 -5.33 6.62 9.67
CA LEU A 85 -6.36 7.64 9.86
C LEU A 85 -6.01 8.84 8.96
N CYS A 86 -6.80 9.06 7.91
CA CYS A 86 -6.64 10.22 7.06
C CYS A 86 -7.06 11.48 7.84
N ARG A 87 -6.11 12.31 8.25
CA ARG A 87 -6.40 13.53 9.01
C ARG A 87 -5.88 14.76 8.27
N TRP A 88 -6.80 15.64 7.88
CA TRP A 88 -6.55 16.76 6.96
C TRP A 88 -5.97 16.31 5.61
N GLY A 89 -5.92 17.22 4.62
CA GLY A 89 -5.16 16.98 3.38
C GLY A 89 -5.87 16.09 2.35
N PHE A 90 -5.07 15.48 1.48
CA PHE A 90 -5.54 14.72 0.31
C PHE A 90 -4.91 13.33 0.25
N PHE A 91 -5.72 12.31 -0.01
CA PHE A 91 -5.31 10.92 -0.12
C PHE A 91 -5.83 10.31 -1.41
N HIS A 92 -4.92 9.71 -2.17
CA HIS A 92 -5.25 8.89 -3.33
C HIS A 92 -5.11 7.42 -2.96
N VAL A 93 -6.23 6.76 -2.74
CA VAL A 93 -6.30 5.33 -2.36
C VAL A 93 -6.58 4.54 -3.61
N VAL A 94 -5.58 3.82 -4.14
CA VAL A 94 -5.65 3.25 -5.49
C VAL A 94 -5.15 1.81 -5.56
N ASN A 95 -5.95 0.93 -6.18
CA ASN A 95 -5.65 -0.48 -6.45
C ASN A 95 -5.15 -1.32 -5.25
N ASN A 96 -5.74 -1.11 -4.07
CA ASN A 96 -5.50 -1.91 -2.87
C ASN A 96 -6.54 -3.03 -2.71
N ASP A 97 -6.13 -4.14 -2.07
CA ASP A 97 -7.00 -5.29 -1.76
C ASP A 97 -7.30 -5.27 -0.26
N TYR A 98 -8.49 -4.82 0.11
CA TYR A 98 -8.96 -4.79 1.49
C TYR A 98 -9.77 -6.03 1.80
N THR A 99 -9.31 -6.76 2.82
CA THR A 99 -9.99 -7.94 3.33
C THR A 99 -9.94 -7.92 4.86
N HIS A 100 -10.91 -8.56 5.51
CA HIS A 100 -10.88 -8.84 6.95
C HIS A 100 -10.70 -7.60 7.85
N TRP A 101 -11.20 -6.44 7.46
CA TRP A 101 -11.22 -5.30 8.40
C TRP A 101 -12.16 -5.60 9.57
N LEU A 102 -11.81 -5.11 10.76
CA LEU A 102 -12.60 -5.35 11.97
C LEU A 102 -13.81 -4.42 12.06
N MET A 103 -13.61 -3.15 11.70
CA MET A 103 -14.64 -2.11 11.83
C MET A 103 -14.89 -1.36 10.52
N TYR A 104 -13.83 -0.88 9.87
CA TYR A 104 -13.87 -0.16 8.59
C TYR A 104 -12.51 -0.32 7.89
N ALA A 105 -12.45 -0.06 6.59
CA ALA A 105 -11.22 -0.14 5.80
C ALA A 105 -10.56 1.23 5.58
N ILE A 106 -11.34 2.31 5.51
CA ILE A 106 -10.86 3.67 5.32
C ILE A 106 -11.49 4.59 6.36
N GLY A 107 -10.65 5.24 7.16
CA GLY A 107 -11.08 6.19 8.19
C GLY A 107 -10.54 7.58 7.94
N GLY A 108 -11.26 8.59 8.42
CA GLY A 108 -10.76 9.96 8.40
C GLY A 108 -11.36 10.86 9.46
N SER A 109 -10.61 11.89 9.83
CA SER A 109 -11.05 12.95 10.75
C SER A 109 -10.57 14.31 10.26
N LYS A 110 -11.26 15.37 10.67
CA LYS A 110 -10.90 16.76 10.30
C LYS A 110 -10.85 16.98 8.77
N ALA A 111 -11.97 16.69 8.11
CA ALA A 111 -12.20 17.03 6.69
C ALA A 111 -11.08 16.65 5.69
N PRO A 112 -10.59 15.40 5.66
CA PRO A 112 -9.69 14.96 4.62
C PRO A 112 -10.44 14.84 3.29
N THR A 113 -9.73 15.02 2.18
CA THR A 113 -10.19 14.62 0.84
C THR A 113 -9.67 13.22 0.54
N ILE A 114 -10.55 12.27 0.27
CA ILE A 114 -10.19 10.88 -0.05
C ILE A 114 -10.75 10.51 -1.41
N ILE A 115 -9.86 10.09 -2.32
CA ILE A 115 -10.24 9.59 -3.63
C ILE A 115 -9.87 8.12 -3.69
N SER A 116 -10.88 7.26 -3.60
CA SER A 116 -10.79 5.80 -3.74
C SER A 116 -10.99 5.42 -5.19
N GLN A 117 -10.02 4.75 -5.81
CA GLN A 117 -10.12 4.32 -7.21
C GLN A 117 -9.59 2.91 -7.44
N GLY A 118 -10.42 2.05 -8.02
CA GLY A 118 -9.99 0.73 -8.48
C GLY A 118 -9.54 -0.21 -7.37
N ASN A 119 -9.94 0.02 -6.12
CA ASN A 119 -9.68 -0.87 -5.00
C ASN A 119 -10.66 -2.05 -5.02
N ARG A 120 -10.35 -3.06 -4.22
CA ARG A 120 -11.24 -4.20 -3.97
C ARG A 120 -11.52 -4.29 -2.48
N TYR A 121 -12.81 -4.41 -2.13
CA TYR A 121 -13.29 -4.46 -0.75
C TYR A 121 -14.10 -5.74 -0.55
N ILE A 122 -13.62 -6.64 0.30
CA ILE A 122 -14.37 -7.81 0.76
C ILE A 122 -14.81 -7.60 2.19
N ALA A 123 -16.11 -7.34 2.39
CA ALA A 123 -16.60 -7.11 3.73
C ALA A 123 -16.48 -8.35 4.62
N PRO A 124 -16.15 -8.18 5.92
CA PRO A 124 -16.16 -9.28 6.88
C PRO A 124 -17.59 -9.83 7.05
N PRO A 125 -17.76 -11.02 7.64
CA PRO A 125 -19.08 -11.58 7.96
C PRO A 125 -19.92 -10.70 8.89
N ASN A 126 -19.28 -9.84 9.69
CA ASN A 126 -19.94 -8.91 10.59
C ASN A 126 -20.82 -7.90 9.82
N LEU A 127 -22.14 -7.96 10.06
CA LEU A 127 -23.11 -7.05 9.43
C LEU A 127 -22.91 -5.58 9.80
N ALA A 128 -22.32 -5.29 10.96
CA ALA A 128 -22.03 -3.92 11.39
C ALA A 128 -20.79 -3.31 10.70
N ALA A 129 -20.02 -4.11 9.94
CA ALA A 129 -18.78 -3.70 9.31
C ALA A 129 -18.84 -3.77 7.77
N LYS A 130 -20.03 -3.64 7.18
CA LYS A 130 -20.21 -3.61 5.72
C LYS A 130 -19.80 -2.28 5.09
N GLN A 131 -19.90 -1.19 5.84
CA GLN A 131 -19.45 0.11 5.37
C GLN A 131 -17.92 0.17 5.36
N VAL A 132 -17.35 0.49 4.19
CA VAL A 132 -15.90 0.65 3.99
C VAL A 132 -15.36 1.86 4.75
N THR A 133 -16.17 2.91 4.85
CA THR A 133 -15.78 4.23 5.33
C THR A 133 -16.18 4.50 6.78
N LYS A 134 -15.34 5.22 7.52
CA LYS A 134 -15.66 5.74 8.86
C LYS A 134 -15.16 7.17 9.05
N GLN A 135 -16.09 8.09 9.30
CA GLN A 135 -15.81 9.47 9.67
C GLN A 135 -15.74 9.57 11.21
N HIS A 136 -14.67 10.20 11.71
CA HIS A 136 -14.40 10.36 13.14
C HIS A 136 -14.44 11.83 13.55
N ASP A 137 -14.83 12.08 14.80
CA ASP A 137 -14.81 13.39 15.46
C ASP A 137 -15.62 14.48 14.75
N ALA A 138 -16.67 14.10 14.02
CA ALA A 138 -17.59 15.00 13.34
C ALA A 138 -19.00 14.40 13.29
N PRO A 139 -20.05 15.21 13.49
CA PRO A 139 -21.43 14.79 13.24
C PRO A 139 -21.72 14.68 11.74
N GLU A 140 -22.77 13.96 11.36
CA GLU A 140 -23.19 13.79 9.96
C GLU A 140 -23.45 15.10 9.23
N SER A 141 -23.98 16.10 9.92
CA SER A 141 -24.17 17.44 9.37
C SER A 141 -22.88 18.08 8.85
N GLU A 142 -21.74 17.71 9.42
CA GLU A 142 -20.42 18.17 9.03
C GLU A 142 -19.78 17.22 8.01
N TRP A 143 -19.65 15.93 8.35
CA TRP A 143 -18.83 15.01 7.55
C TRP A 143 -19.43 14.68 6.19
N LYS A 144 -20.74 14.84 5.99
CA LYS A 144 -21.39 14.70 4.68
C LYS A 144 -20.86 15.68 3.63
N ASN A 145 -20.19 16.76 4.07
CA ASN A 145 -19.59 17.76 3.19
C ASN A 145 -18.12 17.47 2.87
N TRP A 146 -17.50 16.46 3.50
CA TRP A 146 -16.12 16.06 3.20
C TRP A 146 -16.06 15.43 1.82
N VAL A 147 -14.97 15.65 1.07
CA VAL A 147 -14.85 15.19 -0.33
C VAL A 147 -14.33 13.75 -0.37
N TRP A 148 -15.23 12.77 -0.37
CA TRP A 148 -14.89 11.35 -0.39
C TRP A 148 -15.53 10.69 -1.60
N HIS A 149 -14.72 10.30 -2.58
CA HIS A 149 -15.17 9.71 -3.84
C HIS A 149 -14.71 8.26 -3.99
N SER A 150 -15.52 7.48 -4.69
CA SER A 150 -15.24 6.09 -5.07
C SER A 150 -15.49 5.91 -6.58
N GLU A 151 -14.53 5.34 -7.30
CA GLU A 151 -14.59 5.14 -8.75
C GLU A 151 -13.99 3.78 -9.12
N ASP A 152 -14.70 2.98 -9.93
CA ASP A 152 -14.26 1.66 -10.39
C ASP A 152 -13.82 0.67 -9.27
N ASP A 153 -14.24 0.92 -8.03
CA ASP A 153 -14.01 0.03 -6.90
C ASP A 153 -14.87 -1.25 -7.03
N LEU A 154 -14.30 -2.39 -6.67
CA LEU A 154 -15.00 -3.67 -6.61
C LEU A 154 -15.44 -3.97 -5.18
N PHE A 155 -16.74 -4.01 -4.95
CA PHE A 155 -17.33 -4.38 -3.67
C PHE A 155 -17.82 -5.82 -3.66
N MET A 156 -17.51 -6.57 -2.60
CA MET A 156 -17.88 -7.97 -2.42
C MET A 156 -18.44 -8.18 -1.01
N GLU A 157 -19.25 -9.23 -0.84
CA GLU A 157 -19.83 -9.63 0.45
C GLU A 157 -20.65 -8.52 1.14
N GLY A 158 -21.30 -7.67 0.35
CA GLY A 158 -22.12 -6.55 0.85
C GLY A 158 -21.32 -5.33 1.29
N ALA A 159 -20.02 -5.26 0.96
CA ALA A 159 -19.25 -4.03 1.15
C ALA A 159 -19.90 -2.85 0.38
N TYR A 160 -19.83 -1.65 0.94
CA TYR A 160 -20.23 -0.44 0.22
C TYR A 160 -19.44 0.79 0.71
N PHE A 161 -19.37 1.81 -0.14
CA PHE A 161 -18.69 3.07 0.14
C PHE A 161 -19.71 4.21 0.18
N THR A 162 -19.77 4.93 1.30
CA THR A 162 -20.58 6.16 1.41
C THR A 162 -19.79 7.32 0.82
N VAL A 163 -20.18 7.75 -0.39
CA VAL A 163 -19.62 8.91 -1.09
C VAL A 163 -20.17 10.20 -0.48
N THR A 164 -19.33 11.22 -0.32
CA THR A 164 -19.70 12.50 0.30
C THR A 164 -19.05 13.68 -0.39
N GLY A 165 -19.63 14.87 -0.21
CA GLY A 165 -19.07 16.16 -0.63
C GLY A 165 -18.95 16.36 -2.16
N GLY A 166 -18.59 17.60 -2.53
CA GLY A 166 -18.55 18.09 -3.91
C GLY A 166 -17.26 17.79 -4.69
N ASP A 167 -16.95 18.64 -5.66
CA ASP A 167 -15.80 18.44 -6.56
C ASP A 167 -14.45 18.57 -5.86
N VAL A 168 -13.48 17.80 -6.36
CA VAL A 168 -12.07 17.93 -5.97
C VAL A 168 -11.53 19.26 -6.49
N GLN A 169 -11.55 20.29 -5.65
CA GLN A 169 -11.12 21.65 -6.02
C GLN A 169 -9.63 21.75 -6.34
N ARG A 170 -8.82 20.83 -5.81
CA ARG A 170 -7.36 20.86 -5.98
C ARG A 170 -6.95 20.26 -7.32
N LYS A 171 -6.16 21.02 -8.09
CA LYS A 171 -5.47 20.52 -9.28
C LYS A 171 -4.21 19.77 -8.88
N PHE A 172 -4.03 18.56 -9.41
CA PHE A 172 -2.85 17.72 -9.18
C PHE A 172 -2.04 17.56 -10.46
N ASN A 173 -0.73 17.38 -10.32
CA ASN A 173 0.07 16.94 -11.46
C ASN A 173 -0.35 15.50 -11.79
N LYS A 174 -0.57 15.19 -13.07
CA LYS A 174 -0.88 13.83 -13.51
C LYS A 174 0.17 12.80 -13.06
N LYS A 175 1.43 13.22 -12.88
CA LYS A 175 2.52 12.36 -12.38
C LYS A 175 2.46 12.12 -10.86
N ASP A 176 1.73 12.95 -10.10
CA ASP A 176 1.52 12.76 -8.66
C ASP A 176 0.42 11.72 -8.37
N LEU A 177 -0.36 11.36 -9.39
CA LEU A 177 -1.43 10.38 -9.30
C LEU A 177 -1.04 9.09 -10.02
N ILE A 178 -1.53 7.97 -9.51
CA ILE A 178 -1.39 6.68 -10.20
C ILE A 178 -2.63 6.45 -11.04
N LYS A 179 -2.48 6.17 -12.33
CA LYS A 179 -3.64 5.84 -13.18
C LYS A 179 -4.30 4.55 -12.66
N PRO A 180 -5.58 4.60 -12.22
CA PRO A 180 -6.23 3.43 -11.66
C PRO A 180 -6.53 2.38 -12.73
N LYS A 181 -6.57 1.12 -12.30
CA LYS A 181 -7.21 0.00 -13.00
C LYS A 181 -8.51 -0.37 -12.29
N PRO A 182 -9.49 -1.01 -12.95
CA PRO A 182 -10.70 -1.46 -12.27
C PRO A 182 -10.41 -2.41 -11.09
N GLY A 183 -11.23 -2.37 -10.05
CA GLY A 183 -11.10 -3.19 -8.84
C GLY A 183 -10.99 -4.70 -9.11
N SER A 184 -11.56 -5.17 -10.22
CA SER A 184 -11.44 -6.56 -10.68
C SER A 184 -10.00 -7.00 -11.01
N TYR A 185 -9.08 -6.06 -11.25
CA TYR A 185 -7.67 -6.34 -11.52
C TYR A 185 -6.81 -6.43 -10.25
N VAL A 186 -7.35 -6.03 -9.09
CA VAL A 186 -6.57 -5.88 -7.85
C VAL A 186 -5.86 -7.16 -7.47
N THR A 187 -6.53 -8.32 -7.49
CA THR A 187 -5.93 -9.62 -7.16
C THR A 187 -4.67 -9.91 -7.98
N ARG A 188 -4.64 -9.48 -9.25
CA ARG A 188 -3.48 -9.61 -10.13
C ARG A 188 -2.41 -8.55 -9.85
N LEU A 189 -2.81 -7.34 -9.48
CA LEU A 189 -1.90 -6.22 -9.20
C LEU A 189 -1.16 -6.40 -7.86
N THR A 190 -1.84 -6.94 -6.85
CA THR A 190 -1.33 -7.11 -5.47
C THR A 190 -0.81 -8.52 -5.17
N ARG A 191 -0.77 -9.43 -6.14
CA ARG A 191 -0.34 -10.84 -5.93
C ARG A 191 1.07 -11.03 -5.35
N PHE A 192 1.93 -10.01 -5.46
CA PHE A 192 3.29 -10.00 -4.92
C PHE A 192 3.45 -9.03 -3.74
N ALA A 193 2.32 -8.59 -3.15
CA ALA A 193 2.33 -7.80 -1.93
C ALA A 193 2.98 -8.57 -0.77
N GLY A 194 3.59 -7.83 0.15
CA GLY A 194 4.42 -8.38 1.22
C GLY A 194 5.91 -8.37 0.87
N SER A 195 6.71 -8.95 1.76
CA SER A 195 8.16 -8.98 1.62
C SER A 195 8.60 -9.90 0.48
N ILE A 196 9.77 -9.58 -0.11
CA ILE A 196 10.42 -10.51 -1.02
C ILE A 196 10.89 -11.71 -0.19
N PRO A 197 10.58 -12.96 -0.58
CA PRO A 197 11.06 -14.13 0.14
C PRO A 197 12.58 -14.23 0.04
N CYS A 198 13.25 -13.98 1.16
CA CYS A 198 14.70 -14.03 1.30
C CYS A 198 15.13 -15.31 2.04
N ARG A 199 16.39 -15.72 1.86
CA ARG A 199 17.00 -16.79 2.66
C ARG A 199 18.35 -16.32 3.21
N PRO A 200 18.70 -16.68 4.47
CA PRO A 200 20.02 -16.37 5.01
C PRO A 200 21.14 -16.83 4.08
N GLY A 201 22.15 -15.98 3.88
CA GLY A 201 23.31 -16.25 3.04
C GLY A 201 23.05 -16.28 1.52
N LYS A 202 21.85 -15.90 1.06
CA LYS A 202 21.54 -15.80 -0.38
C LYS A 202 21.01 -14.42 -0.73
N PRO A 203 21.28 -13.92 -1.95
CA PRO A 203 20.56 -12.76 -2.46
C PRO A 203 19.05 -13.03 -2.37
N CYS A 204 18.34 -12.10 -1.73
CA CYS A 204 17.05 -11.69 -2.25
C CYS A 204 17.36 -11.06 -3.61
#